data_AF-A3NEI8-F1
#
_entry.id   AF-A3NEI8-F1
#
_cell.length_a   1.000
_cell.length_b   1.000
_cell.length_c   1.000
_cell.angle_alpha   90.00
_cell.angle_beta   90.00
_cell.angle_gamma   90.00
#
_symmetry.space_group_name_H-M   'P 1'
#
loop_
_entity.id
_entity.type
_entity.pdbx_description
1 polymer ?
#
loop_
_entity_poly.entity_id
_entity_poly.type
_entity_poly.pdbx_seq_one_letter_code
_entity_poly.pdbx_strand_id
1 'polypeptide(L)'
;MAIAKEDILAAVEGMTVLELNELVKAFEEKFGVSAAAVAVAGPAAGGAAAAAEEKTEFTVVLAEAGSNKVAVIKAVREITGLGLKEAKDLVDGAPKPVKEGVDKASADEAKKKLEDAGAKVELK
;
A
#
# COMPACT_ATOMS: atom_id res chain seq x y z
N MET A 1 -37.62 -6.38 -7.44
CA MET A 1 -37.60 -4.90 -7.32
C MET A 1 -36.14 -4.49 -7.34
N ALA A 2 -35.77 -3.56 -8.23
CA ALA A 2 -34.42 -3.01 -8.21
C ALA A 2 -34.29 -2.17 -6.94
N ILE A 3 -33.41 -2.57 -6.03
CA ILE A 3 -33.06 -1.75 -4.87
C ILE A 3 -32.23 -0.59 -5.42
N ALA A 4 -32.72 0.64 -5.25
CA ALA A 4 -31.99 1.81 -5.68
C ALA A 4 -30.77 2.01 -4.77
N LYS A 5 -29.70 2.67 -5.26
CA LYS A 5 -28.48 2.88 -4.46
C LYS A 5 -28.80 3.61 -3.16
N GLU A 6 -29.78 4.50 -3.21
CA GLU A 6 -30.28 5.27 -2.08
C GLU A 6 -30.88 4.39 -0.98
N ASP A 7 -31.58 3.30 -1.33
CA ASP A 7 -32.15 2.37 -0.34
C ASP A 7 -31.06 1.56 0.38
N ILE A 8 -29.96 1.24 -0.30
CA ILE A 8 -28.79 0.58 0.30
C ILE A 8 -28.09 1.54 1.26
N LEU A 9 -27.92 2.81 0.88
CA LEU A 9 -27.34 3.84 1.74
C LEU A 9 -28.15 4.05 3.02
N ALA A 10 -29.48 4.09 2.92
CA ALA A 10 -30.35 4.23 4.08
C ALA A 10 -30.27 3.03 5.04
N ALA A 11 -30.12 1.81 4.53
CA ALA A 11 -29.93 0.61 5.35
C ALA A 11 -28.57 0.61 6.07
N VAL A 12 -27.56 1.25 5.48
CA VAL A 12 -26.20 1.36 6.02
C VAL A 12 -26.08 2.48 7.06
N GLU A 13 -26.84 3.57 6.93
CA GLU A 13 -26.89 4.66 7.92
C GLU A 13 -27.38 4.22 9.30
N GLY A 14 -28.23 3.20 9.37
CA GLY A 14 -28.72 2.62 10.62
C GLY A 14 -27.76 1.64 11.29
N MET A 15 -26.69 1.23 10.61
CA MET A 15 -25.73 0.25 11.12
C MET A 15 -24.66 0.92 11.99
N THR A 16 -24.24 0.23 13.04
CA THR A 16 -23.07 0.65 13.81
C THR A 16 -21.80 0.48 12.99
N VAL A 17 -20.76 1.24 13.32
CA VAL A 17 -19.46 1.23 12.60
C VAL A 17 -18.86 -0.20 12.50
N LEU A 18 -19.14 -1.05 13.48
CA LEU A 18 -18.71 -2.45 13.50
C LEU A 18 -19.46 -3.30 12.46
N GLU A 19 -20.78 -3.19 12.40
CA GLU A 19 -21.63 -3.90 11.42
C GLU A 19 -21.33 -3.43 9.99
N LEU A 20 -21.01 -2.14 9.83
CA LEU A 20 -20.55 -1.57 8.57
C LEU A 20 -19.22 -2.21 8.12
N ASN A 21 -18.28 -2.43 9.04
CA ASN A 21 -17.01 -3.10 8.73
C ASN A 21 -17.20 -4.58 8.37
N GLU A 22 -18.11 -5.27 9.05
CA GLU A 22 -18.50 -6.64 8.72
C GLU A 22 -19.19 -6.72 7.36
N LEU A 23 -20.07 -5.76 7.04
CA LEU A 23 -20.72 -5.67 5.74
C LEU A 23 -19.69 -5.43 4.63
N VAL A 24 -18.71 -4.54 4.85
CA VAL A 24 -17.59 -4.31 3.92
C VAL A 24 -16.79 -5.59 3.72
N LYS A 25 -16.40 -6.31 4.78
CA LYS A 25 -15.70 -7.60 4.66
C LYS A 25 -16.53 -8.66 3.94
N ALA A 26 -17.83 -8.74 4.22
CA ALA A 26 -18.73 -9.64 3.54
C ALA A 26 -18.84 -9.28 2.04
N PHE A 27 -18.85 -7.99 1.68
CA PHE A 27 -18.78 -7.53 0.30
C PHE A 27 -17.42 -7.83 -0.35
N GLU A 28 -16.32 -7.68 0.38
CA GLU A 28 -14.96 -8.05 -0.06
C GLU A 28 -14.88 -9.55 -0.39
N GLU A 29 -15.43 -10.43 0.46
CA GLU A 29 -15.47 -11.88 0.23
C GLU A 29 -16.46 -12.28 -0.87
N LYS A 30 -17.69 -11.74 -0.88
CA LYS A 30 -18.74 -12.15 -1.84
C LYS A 30 -18.48 -11.64 -3.25
N PHE A 31 -17.95 -10.43 -3.38
CA PHE A 31 -17.76 -9.77 -4.67
C PHE A 31 -16.28 -9.69 -5.08
N GLY A 32 -15.37 -10.23 -4.26
CA GLY A 32 -13.93 -10.16 -4.53
C GLY A 32 -13.41 -8.73 -4.56
N VAL A 33 -14.08 -7.79 -3.89
CA VAL A 33 -13.71 -6.37 -3.89
C VAL A 33 -12.81 -6.09 -2.69
N SER A 34 -11.71 -6.82 -2.55
CA SER A 34 -10.59 -6.25 -1.80
C SER A 34 -9.86 -5.30 -2.76
N ALA A 35 -9.16 -4.30 -2.22
CA ALA A 35 -8.34 -3.41 -3.04
C ALA A 35 -7.28 -4.14 -3.91
N ALA A 36 -7.14 -5.46 -3.79
CA ALA A 36 -6.14 -6.29 -4.45
C ALA A 36 -6.64 -7.13 -5.65
N ALA A 37 -7.91 -7.08 -6.09
CA ALA A 37 -8.45 -8.11 -7.01
C ALA A 37 -9.06 -7.61 -8.34
N VAL A 38 -8.52 -6.55 -8.97
CA VAL A 38 -8.86 -6.18 -10.37
C VAL A 38 -7.81 -6.69 -11.37
N ALA A 39 -7.39 -7.94 -11.23
CA ALA A 39 -6.66 -8.64 -12.28
C ALA A 39 -7.01 -10.13 -12.22
N VAL A 40 -7.95 -10.55 -13.05
CA VAL A 40 -7.88 -11.74 -13.93
C VAL A 40 -9.28 -11.96 -14.49
N ALA A 41 -9.49 -11.47 -15.70
CA ALA A 41 -10.54 -11.95 -16.59
C ALA A 41 -9.95 -12.04 -18.00
N GLY A 42 -9.30 -13.16 -18.27
CA GLY A 42 -8.93 -13.61 -19.61
C GLY A 42 -9.33 -15.09 -19.75
N PRO A 43 -10.19 -15.46 -20.73
CA PRO A 43 -10.72 -16.81 -20.83
C PRO A 43 -9.78 -17.77 -21.57
N ALA A 44 -9.77 -19.00 -21.04
CA ALA A 44 -9.64 -20.26 -21.76
C ALA A 44 -8.28 -20.66 -22.40
N ALA A 45 -7.96 -21.92 -22.10
CA ALA A 45 -7.17 -22.87 -22.88
C ALA A 45 -5.64 -22.75 -22.87
N GLY A 46 -5.03 -23.71 -22.17
CA GLY A 46 -3.78 -24.32 -22.61
C GLY A 46 -2.54 -23.98 -21.78
N GLY A 47 -2.15 -24.93 -20.93
CA GLY A 47 -0.75 -25.34 -20.75
C GLY A 47 0.28 -24.31 -20.26
N ALA A 48 0.78 -24.60 -19.06
CA ALA A 48 2.09 -24.22 -18.53
C ALA A 48 2.26 -22.80 -17.96
N ALA A 49 3.04 -22.79 -16.87
CA ALA A 49 3.49 -21.68 -16.04
C ALA A 49 2.44 -21.11 -15.08
N ALA A 50 2.64 -21.41 -13.80
CA ALA A 50 2.21 -20.58 -12.69
C ALA A 50 2.60 -19.12 -12.99
N ALA A 51 1.63 -18.33 -13.44
CA ALA A 51 1.80 -16.90 -13.59
C ALA A 51 2.03 -16.35 -12.18
N ALA A 52 3.26 -15.87 -11.96
CA ALA A 52 3.68 -15.21 -10.75
C ALA A 52 2.63 -14.16 -10.37
N GLU A 53 2.12 -14.25 -9.15
CA GLU A 53 1.27 -13.23 -8.53
C GLU A 53 1.94 -11.87 -8.76
N GLU A 54 1.35 -11.04 -9.61
CA GLU A 54 1.83 -9.69 -9.83
C GLU A 54 1.66 -8.93 -8.50
N LYS A 55 2.77 -8.73 -7.80
CA LYS A 55 2.85 -7.85 -6.63
C LYS A 55 2.36 -6.46 -7.02
N THR A 56 1.12 -6.15 -6.68
CA THR A 56 0.52 -4.82 -6.80
C THR A 56 0.89 -3.92 -5.62
N GLU A 57 1.41 -4.53 -4.55
CA GLU A 57 1.88 -3.86 -3.34
C GLU A 57 3.40 -3.92 -3.27
N PHE A 58 4.01 -2.74 -3.25
CA PHE A 58 5.44 -2.55 -3.11
C PHE A 58 5.76 -2.06 -1.71
N THR A 59 6.82 -2.61 -1.16
CA THR A 59 7.43 -2.18 0.09
C THR A 59 8.67 -1.37 -0.22
N VAL A 60 8.64 -0.10 0.14
CA VAL A 60 9.77 0.83 0.06
C VAL A 60 10.68 0.56 1.24
N VAL A 61 11.81 -0.12 1.01
CA VAL A 61 12.83 -0.39 2.01
C VAL A 61 13.98 0.59 1.87
N LEU A 62 14.28 1.34 2.93
CA LEU A 62 15.51 2.11 3.02
C LEU A 62 16.66 1.14 3.24
N ALA A 63 17.42 0.82 2.19
CA ALA A 63 18.56 -0.10 2.27
C ALA A 63 19.77 0.57 2.94
N GLU A 64 20.08 1.81 2.54
CA GLU A 64 21.16 2.61 3.15
C GLU A 64 20.77 4.08 3.21
N ALA A 65 21.10 4.76 4.30
CA ALA A 65 20.88 6.20 4.45
C ALA A 65 21.89 7.08 3.71
N GLY A 66 22.98 6.50 3.20
CA GLY A 66 24.10 7.24 2.61
C GLY A 66 24.76 8.24 3.56
N SER A 67 25.54 9.15 2.99
CA SER A 67 26.29 10.18 3.72
C SER A 67 25.43 11.36 4.16
N ASN A 68 24.30 11.62 3.49
CA ASN A 68 23.41 12.76 3.75
C ASN A 68 22.24 12.40 4.70
N LYS A 69 22.54 11.79 5.86
CA LYS A 69 21.52 11.33 6.83
C LYS A 69 20.46 12.38 7.17
N VAL A 70 20.81 13.65 7.27
CA VAL A 70 19.84 14.73 7.60
C VAL A 70 18.80 14.92 6.49
N ALA A 71 19.21 14.84 5.22
CA ALA A 71 18.30 14.95 4.09
C ALA A 71 17.38 13.73 4.02
N VAL A 72 17.93 12.53 4.24
CA VAL A 72 17.15 11.28 4.27
C VAL A 72 16.15 11.27 5.41
N ILE A 73 16.50 11.73 6.61
CA ILE A 73 15.56 11.87 7.72
C ILE A 73 14.42 12.81 7.34
N LYS A 74 14.69 13.94 6.66
CA LYS A 74 13.62 14.83 6.17
C LYS A 74 12.71 14.13 5.16
N ALA A 75 13.28 13.42 4.20
CA ALA A 75 12.51 12.66 3.21
C ALA A 75 11.65 11.57 3.85
N VAL A 76 12.20 10.78 4.79
CA VAL A 76 11.43 9.78 5.56
C VAL A 76 10.29 10.43 6.32
N ARG A 77 10.51 11.57 6.97
CA ARG A 77 9.44 12.32 7.66
C ARG A 77 8.35 12.79 6.72
N GLU A 78 8.68 13.27 5.52
CA GLU A 78 7.69 13.65 4.52
C GLU A 78 6.89 12.46 3.99
N ILE A 79 7.54 11.31 3.78
CA ILE A 79 6.92 10.11 3.21
C ILE A 79 6.00 9.41 4.23
N THR A 80 6.41 9.37 5.49
CA THR A 80 5.76 8.58 6.56
C THR A 80 4.96 9.42 7.56
N GLY A 81 5.20 10.72 7.64
CA GLY A 81 4.63 11.57 8.68
C GLY A 81 5.23 11.35 10.08
N LEU A 82 6.29 10.54 10.20
CA LEU A 82 6.93 10.25 11.49
C LEU A 82 7.57 11.48 12.13
N GLY A 83 7.68 11.45 13.46
CA GLY A 83 8.40 12.46 14.22
C GLY A 83 9.92 12.39 13.99
N LEU A 84 10.65 13.39 14.49
CA LEU A 84 12.09 13.49 14.29
C LEU A 84 12.85 12.30 14.90
N LYS A 85 12.35 11.77 16.02
CA LYS A 85 12.94 10.63 16.71
C LYS A 85 12.71 9.34 15.94
N GLU A 86 11.47 9.04 15.55
CA GLU A 86 11.16 7.80 14.82
C GLU A 86 11.81 7.77 13.44
N ALA A 87 11.81 8.90 12.72
CA ALA A 87 12.48 8.97 11.43
C ALA A 87 14.00 8.79 11.54
N LYS A 88 14.62 9.31 12.61
CA LYS A 88 16.04 9.07 12.89
C LYS A 88 16.30 7.59 13.16
N ASP A 89 15.50 6.94 14.01
CA ASP A 89 15.64 5.51 14.32
C ASP A 89 15.37 4.59 13.11
N LEU A 90 14.56 5.04 12.15
CA LEU A 90 14.32 4.34 10.88
C LEU A 90 15.55 4.45 9.97
N VAL A 91 16.08 5.66 9.80
CA VAL A 91 17.24 5.93 8.95
C VAL A 91 18.53 5.34 9.52
N ASP A 92 18.75 5.42 10.83
CA ASP A 92 19.89 4.80 11.51
C ASP A 92 19.77 3.27 11.60
N GLY A 93 18.56 2.73 11.50
CA GLY A 93 18.28 1.30 11.53
C GLY A 93 18.25 0.61 10.17
N ALA A 94 18.70 1.27 9.09
CA ALA A 94 18.73 0.67 7.75
C ALA A 94 19.55 -0.64 7.72
N PRO A 95 19.08 -1.71 7.03
CA PRO A 95 17.91 -1.74 6.16
C PRO A 95 16.56 -1.87 6.90
N LYS A 96 15.63 -0.94 6.68
CA LYS A 96 14.28 -0.93 7.29
C LYS A 96 13.20 -0.47 6.30
N PRO A 97 11.97 -1.03 6.37
CA PRO A 97 10.85 -0.56 5.57
C PRO A 97 10.44 0.86 5.98
N VAL A 98 10.32 1.75 5.00
CA VAL A 98 9.81 3.12 5.12
C VAL A 98 8.31 3.13 4.93
N LYS A 99 7.81 2.39 3.93
CA LYS A 99 6.40 2.32 3.59
C LYS A 99 6.09 0.95 3.00
N GLU A 100 5.12 0.25 3.57
CA GLU A 100 4.68 -1.08 3.13
C GLU A 100 3.31 -0.96 2.46
N GLY A 101 2.99 -1.86 1.53
CA GLY A 101 1.66 -1.90 0.90
C GLY A 101 1.35 -0.70 0.00
N VAL A 102 2.36 -0.05 -0.57
CA VAL A 102 2.14 1.10 -1.46
C VAL A 102 2.06 0.69 -2.91
N ASP A 103 1.22 1.37 -3.68
CA ASP A 103 1.14 1.16 -5.12
C ASP A 103 2.46 1.54 -5.81
N LYS A 104 2.64 1.07 -7.04
CA LYS A 104 3.86 1.32 -7.81
C LYS A 104 4.20 2.81 -7.92
N ALA A 105 3.19 3.66 -8.09
CA ALA A 105 3.36 5.10 -8.20
C ALA A 105 3.90 5.72 -6.91
N SER A 106 3.30 5.40 -5.76
CA SER A 106 3.78 5.90 -4.46
C SER A 106 5.12 5.30 -4.08
N ALA A 107 5.38 4.04 -4.44
CA ALA A 107 6.67 3.39 -4.25
C ALA A 107 7.78 4.09 -5.04
N ASP A 108 7.55 4.36 -6.33
CA ASP A 108 8.49 5.07 -7.19
C ASP A 108 8.69 6.53 -6.74
N GLU A 109 7.65 7.23 -6.29
CA GLU A 109 7.77 8.57 -5.71
C GLU A 109 8.60 8.57 -4.41
N ALA A 110 8.31 7.64 -3.51
CA ALA A 110 9.03 7.51 -2.24
C ALA A 110 10.49 7.13 -2.49
N LYS A 111 10.74 6.17 -3.38
CA LYS A 111 12.09 5.79 -3.82
C LYS A 111 12.84 7.00 -4.38
N LYS A 112 12.24 7.73 -5.31
CA LYS A 112 12.86 8.91 -5.92
C LYS A 112 13.20 9.98 -4.89
N LYS A 113 12.27 10.31 -3.98
CA LYS A 113 12.53 11.28 -2.90
C LYS A 113 13.69 10.86 -1.99
N LEU A 114 13.78 9.57 -1.66
CA LEU A 114 14.84 9.04 -0.80
C LEU A 114 16.18 8.98 -1.53
N GLU A 115 16.20 8.55 -2.79
CA GLU A 115 17.40 8.52 -3.64
C GLU A 115 17.94 9.95 -3.92
N ASP A 116 17.05 10.91 -4.19
CA ASP A 116 17.42 12.33 -4.34
C ASP A 116 18.00 12.90 -3.03
N ALA A 117 17.55 12.41 -1.87
CA ALA A 117 18.11 12.75 -0.57
C ALA A 117 19.47 12.07 -0.27
N GLY A 118 19.91 11.15 -1.14
CA GLY A 118 21.18 10.41 -1.03
C GLY A 118 21.07 9.06 -0.33
N ALA A 119 19.85 8.54 -0.12
CA ALA A 119 19.65 7.18 0.35
C ALA A 119 19.65 6.16 -0.80
N LYS A 120 19.80 4.89 -0.45
CA LYS A 120 19.60 3.75 -1.34
C LYS A 120 18.30 3.05 -0.94
N VAL A 121 17.39 2.85 -1.89
CA VAL A 121 16.07 2.27 -1.64
C VAL A 121 15.86 1.03 -2.49
N GLU A 122 15.37 -0.03 -1.86
CA GLU A 122 14.87 -1.22 -2.55
C GLU A 122 13.35 -1.24 -2.51
N LEU A 123 12.74 -1.53 -3.66
CA LEU A 123 11.31 -1.83 -3.75
C LEU A 123 11.14 -3.34 -3.72
N LYS A 124 10.37 -3.83 -2.75
CA LYS A 124 10.08 -5.25 -2.57
C LYS A 124 8.63 -5.58 -2.83
#